data_AF-A0A7R9QC14-F1
#
_entry.id   AF-A0A7R9QC14-F1
#
_cell.length_a   1.000
_cell.length_b   1.000
_cell.length_c   1.000
_cell.angle_alpha   90.00
_cell.angle_beta   90.00
_cell.angle_gamma   90.00
#
_symmetry.space_group_name_H-M   'P 1'
#
loop_
_entity.id
_entity.type
_entity.pdbx_description
1 polymer ?
#
loop_
_entity_poly.entity_id
_entity_poly.type
_entity_poly.pdbx_seq_one_letter_code
_entity_poly.pdbx_strand_id
1 'polypeptide(L)'
;MGEKPVTDLAGIGEVLGKRLESKGFDKAYVVLGQFLVLKKNQELFVEWLKDLSGANAKQAKDCCQCLGEWCDQFLSLSTTPMGEKPVTDLAGIGEVLGKRLESKGFDKAYVVLGQFLVLKKNQELFVEWLKDLSGANAKQAKDCCQCLGEWCDQFL
;
A
#
# COMPACT_ATOMS: atom_id res chain seq x y z
N MET A 1 8.03 7.78 -6.31
CA MET A 1 7.96 7.86 -4.83
C MET A 1 9.23 7.30 -4.22
N GLY A 2 9.77 6.23 -4.80
CA GLY A 2 11.10 5.68 -4.56
C GLY A 2 11.33 5.33 -3.11
N GLU A 3 12.60 5.29 -2.74
CA GLU A 3 13.07 5.10 -1.36
C GLU A 3 13.13 6.42 -0.56
N LYS A 4 12.33 7.42 -0.96
CA LYS A 4 12.30 8.73 -0.31
C LYS A 4 11.85 8.63 1.15
N PRO A 5 12.40 9.46 2.05
CA PRO A 5 11.98 9.48 3.44
C PRO A 5 10.52 9.91 3.57
N VAL A 6 9.88 9.56 4.69
CA VAL A 6 8.49 9.93 4.94
C VAL A 6 8.28 11.45 5.00
N THR A 7 9.31 12.21 5.35
CA THR A 7 9.30 13.69 5.41
C THR A 7 9.23 14.36 4.03
N ASP A 8 9.43 13.62 2.93
CA ASP A 8 9.21 14.13 1.58
C ASP A 8 7.72 14.23 1.21
N LEU A 9 6.83 13.63 2.01
CA LEU A 9 5.38 13.75 1.80
C LEU A 9 4.88 15.13 2.24
N ALA A 10 4.07 15.76 1.39
CA ALA A 10 3.40 17.00 1.74
C ALA A 10 2.62 16.83 3.06
N GLY A 11 2.68 17.84 3.94
CA GLY A 11 2.06 17.77 5.27
C GLY A 11 2.88 17.03 6.34
N ILE A 12 3.93 16.27 5.97
CA ILE A 12 4.79 15.54 6.90
C ILE A 12 6.11 16.29 7.14
N GLY A 13 6.13 17.15 8.16
CA GLY A 13 7.37 17.80 8.61
C GLY A 13 8.19 16.92 9.57
N GLU A 14 9.40 17.37 9.92
CA GLU A 14 10.37 16.67 10.81
C GLU A 14 9.77 16.03 12.07
N VAL A 15 8.94 16.76 12.82
CA VAL A 15 8.34 16.27 14.07
C VAL A 15 7.39 15.11 13.79
N LEU A 16 6.59 15.22 12.72
CA LEU A 16 5.62 14.20 12.35
C LEU A 16 6.32 12.98 11.74
N GLY A 17 7.33 13.24 10.90
CA GLY A 17 8.19 12.22 10.30
C GLY A 17 8.84 11.33 11.36
N LYS A 18 9.48 11.92 12.39
CA LYS A 18 10.07 11.14 13.49
C LYS A 18 9.07 10.25 14.24
N ARG A 19 7.83 10.72 14.42
CA ARG A 19 6.76 9.93 15.05
C ARG A 19 6.35 8.75 14.16
N LEU A 20 6.23 8.98 12.85
CA LEU A 20 5.94 7.93 11.87
C LEU A 20 7.08 6.91 11.78
N GLU A 21 8.33 7.37 11.69
CA GLU A 21 9.54 6.55 11.69
C GLU A 21 9.60 5.62 12.92
N SER A 22 9.30 6.16 14.11
CA SER A 22 9.27 5.37 15.36
C SER A 22 8.25 4.23 15.35
N LYS A 23 7.27 4.29 14.45
CA LYS A 23 6.24 3.26 14.25
C LYS A 23 6.47 2.43 12.98
N GLY A 24 7.62 2.57 12.35
CA GLY A 24 8.01 1.82 11.16
C GLY A 24 7.61 2.46 9.83
N PHE A 25 7.04 3.67 9.83
CA PHE A 25 6.67 4.43 8.64
C PHE A 25 7.78 5.43 8.27
N ASP A 26 8.95 4.92 7.93
CA ASP A 26 10.18 5.68 7.64
C ASP A 26 10.30 6.12 6.17
N LYS A 27 9.60 5.42 5.26
CA LYS A 27 9.60 5.72 3.83
C LYS A 27 8.25 6.21 3.36
N ALA A 28 8.26 7.11 2.36
CA ALA A 28 7.04 7.65 1.74
C ALA A 28 6.13 6.54 1.20
N TYR A 29 6.70 5.49 0.59
CA TYR A 29 5.92 4.38 0.05
C TYR A 29 5.23 3.54 1.14
N VAL A 30 5.72 3.52 2.38
CA VAL A 30 5.08 2.75 3.47
C VAL A 30 3.78 3.45 3.88
N VAL A 31 3.78 4.79 3.91
CA VAL A 31 2.57 5.59 4.14
C VAL A 31 1.60 5.51 2.95
N LEU A 32 2.11 5.51 1.72
CA LEU A 32 1.30 5.16 0.54
C LEU A 32 0.66 3.78 0.70
N GLY A 33 1.44 2.79 1.16
CA GLY A 33 0.97 1.44 1.40
C GLY A 33 -0.26 1.43 2.30
N GLN A 34 -0.20 2.16 3.41
CA GLN A 34 -1.34 2.32 4.30
C GLN A 34 -2.53 3.01 3.63
N PHE A 35 -2.30 4.08 2.86
CA PHE A 35 -3.35 4.76 2.11
C PHE A 35 -4.08 3.82 1.13
N LEU A 36 -3.33 2.94 0.47
CA LEU A 36 -3.86 1.93 -0.44
C LEU A 36 -4.63 0.82 0.29
N VAL A 37 -4.14 0.36 1.45
CA VAL A 37 -4.86 -0.61 2.31
C VAL A 37 -6.19 -0.04 2.79
N LEU A 38 -6.25 1.27 3.07
CA LEU A 38 -7.47 2.00 3.39
C LEU A 38 -8.32 2.34 2.15
N LYS A 39 -8.07 1.71 1.01
CA LYS A 39 -8.80 1.89 -0.25
C LYS A 39 -8.86 3.35 -0.71
N LYS A 40 -7.80 4.11 -0.46
CA LYS A 40 -7.72 5.55 -0.77
C LYS A 40 -8.83 6.36 -0.08
N ASN A 41 -9.45 5.83 0.99
CA ASN A 41 -10.49 6.50 1.73
C ASN A 41 -9.87 7.65 2.53
N GLN A 42 -10.20 8.88 2.13
CA GLN A 42 -9.61 10.09 2.70
C GLN A 42 -9.95 10.26 4.18
N GLU A 43 -11.17 9.95 4.59
CA GLU A 43 -11.63 10.11 5.98
C GLU A 43 -10.87 9.16 6.90
N LEU A 44 -10.86 7.87 6.55
CA LEU A 44 -10.14 6.84 7.31
C LEU A 44 -8.64 7.10 7.37
N PHE A 45 -8.04 7.56 6.26
CA PHE A 45 -6.62 7.87 6.23
C PHE A 45 -6.27 9.09 7.10
N VAL A 46 -7.08 10.16 7.04
CA VAL A 46 -6.88 11.36 7.85
C VAL A 46 -7.02 11.03 9.33
N GLU A 47 -8.03 10.23 9.71
CA GLU A 47 -8.21 9.76 11.09
C GLU A 47 -7.02 8.91 11.55
N TRP A 48 -6.64 7.90 10.75
CA TRP A 48 -5.47 7.07 11.02
C TRP A 48 -4.19 7.89 11.24
N LEU A 49 -3.92 8.87 10.38
CA LEU A 49 -2.70 9.66 10.47
C LEU A 49 -2.71 10.55 11.73
N LYS A 50 -3.86 11.09 12.11
CA LYS A 50 -4.04 11.85 13.36
C LYS A 50 -3.79 10.96 14.57
N ASP A 51 -4.41 9.78 14.64
CA ASP A 51 -4.30 8.89 15.78
C ASP A 51 -2.90 8.30 15.92
N LEU A 52 -2.29 7.94 14.79
CA LEU A 52 -0.96 7.34 14.77
C LEU A 52 0.14 8.35 15.11
N SER A 53 0.07 9.59 14.61
CA SER A 53 1.21 10.52 14.65
C SER A 53 0.92 11.84 15.37
N GLY A 54 -0.34 12.11 15.74
CA GLY A 54 -0.77 13.39 16.29
C GLY A 54 -0.76 14.51 15.24
N ALA A 55 -0.93 14.18 13.96
CA ALA A 55 -1.04 15.16 12.88
C ALA A 55 -2.21 16.11 13.12
N ASN A 56 -2.08 17.38 12.72
CA ASN A 56 -3.24 18.27 12.67
C ASN A 56 -4.05 18.07 11.38
N ALA A 57 -5.24 18.66 11.31
CA ALA A 57 -6.15 18.50 10.17
C ALA A 57 -5.55 18.97 8.84
N LYS A 58 -4.72 20.03 8.83
CA LYS A 58 -4.08 20.52 7.62
C LYS A 58 -3.01 19.55 7.13
N GLN A 59 -2.10 19.14 8.02
CA GLN A 59 -1.05 18.17 7.71
C GLN A 59 -1.62 16.87 7.13
N ALA A 60 -2.67 16.34 7.75
CA ALA A 60 -3.29 15.11 7.30
C ALA A 60 -3.97 15.25 5.94
N LYS A 61 -4.62 16.39 5.68
CA LYS A 61 -5.23 16.70 4.38
C LYS A 61 -4.18 16.88 3.29
N ASP A 62 -3.12 17.65 3.55
CA ASP A 62 -2.03 17.88 2.60
C ASP A 62 -1.35 16.56 2.21
N CYS A 63 -1.13 15.66 3.19
CA CYS A 63 -0.60 14.32 2.95
C CYS A 63 -1.57 13.45 2.15
N CYS A 64 -2.84 13.42 2.54
CA CYS A 64 -3.86 12.65 1.82
C CYS A 64 -3.99 13.11 0.36
N GLN A 65 -3.95 14.41 0.11
CA GLN A 65 -4.05 14.98 -1.23
C GLN A 65 -2.85 14.59 -2.10
N CYS A 66 -1.62 14.73 -1.59
CA CYS A 66 -0.44 14.40 -2.38
C CYS A 66 -0.35 12.90 -2.73
N LEU A 67 -0.83 12.03 -1.84
CA LEU A 67 -0.97 10.60 -2.11
C LEU A 67 -2.04 10.30 -3.15
N GLY A 68 -3.18 11.01 -3.09
CA GLY A 68 -4.25 10.91 -4.09
C GLY A 68 -3.77 11.30 -5.48
N GLU A 69 -3.11 12.45 -5.60
CA GLU A 69 -2.53 12.94 -6.87
C GLU A 69 -1.50 11.94 -7.43
N TRP A 70 -0.65 11.37 -6.56
CA TRP A 70 0.28 10.32 -6.97
C TRP A 70 -0.46 9.07 -7.49
N CYS A 71 -1.54 8.64 -6.82
CA CYS A 71 -2.36 7.52 -7.27
C CYS A 71 -3.03 7.81 -8.63
N ASP A 72 -3.54 9.02 -8.84
CA ASP A 72 -4.19 9.37 -10.11
C ASP A 72 -3.17 9.36 -11.27
N GLN A 73 -1.92 9.75 -11.00
CA GLN A 73 -0.85 9.76 -12.00
C GLN A 73 -0.28 8.35 -12.28
N PHE A 74 -0.05 7.55 -11.24
CA PHE A 74 0.73 6.30 -11.32
C PHE A 74 -0.07 5.01 -11.07
N LEU A 75 -1.36 5.11 -10.72
CA LEU A 75 -2.28 3.97 -10.56
C LEU A 75 -3.58 4.16 -11.36
N SER A 76 -3.61 5.06 -12.35
CA SER A 76 -4.79 5.20 -13.20
C SER A 76 -4.99 3.99 -14.11
N LEU A 77 -6.27 3.74 -14.39
CA LEU A 77 -6.83 2.59 -15.11
C LEU A 77 -6.24 2.34 -16.51
N SER A 78 -5.75 3.38 -17.20
CA SER A 78 -5.36 3.30 -18.61
C SER A 78 -3.86 3.14 -18.84
N THR A 79 -3.02 3.39 -17.85
CA THR A 79 -1.56 3.46 -18.04
C THR A 79 -0.78 2.43 -17.24
N THR A 80 -1.36 1.80 -16.22
CA THR A 80 -0.58 0.95 -15.30
C THR A 80 -1.11 -0.49 -15.15
N PRO A 81 -0.20 -1.47 -14.94
CA PRO A 81 -0.59 -2.87 -14.77
C PRO A 81 -1.50 -3.14 -13.58
N MET A 82 -1.55 -2.27 -12.58
CA MET A 82 -2.19 -2.52 -11.28
C MET A 82 -3.54 -1.81 -11.08
N GLY A 83 -3.79 -0.70 -11.79
CA GLY A 83 -4.88 0.27 -11.65
C GLY A 83 -6.07 -0.06 -10.71
N GLU A 84 -7.29 -0.10 -11.24
CA GLU A 84 -8.50 -0.52 -10.48
C GLU A 84 -8.85 -2.00 -10.75
N LYS A 85 -7.85 -2.78 -11.16
CA LYS A 85 -8.00 -4.19 -11.52
C LYS A 85 -8.38 -5.03 -10.29
N PRO A 86 -9.16 -6.11 -10.49
CA PRO A 86 -9.50 -7.02 -9.41
C PRO A 86 -8.23 -7.70 -8.86
N VAL A 87 -8.29 -8.16 -7.62
CA VAL A 87 -7.17 -8.86 -6.97
C VAL A 87 -6.74 -10.13 -7.72
N THR A 88 -7.65 -10.74 -8.47
CA THR A 88 -7.41 -11.92 -9.32
C THR A 88 -6.50 -11.66 -10.52
N ASP A 89 -6.25 -10.40 -10.88
CA ASP A 89 -5.32 -10.06 -11.95
C ASP A 89 -3.85 -10.14 -11.48
N LEU A 90 -3.61 -10.29 -10.17
CA LEU A 90 -2.28 -10.52 -9.63
C LEU A 90 -1.80 -11.94 -9.95
N ALA A 91 -0.55 -12.05 -10.38
CA ALA A 91 0.07 -13.36 -10.61
C ALA A 91 -0.03 -14.23 -9.34
N GLY A 92 -0.33 -15.52 -9.51
CA GLY A 92 -0.51 -16.45 -8.40
C GLY A 92 -1.87 -16.36 -7.68
N ILE A 93 -2.71 -15.36 -7.95
CA ILE A 93 -4.03 -15.19 -7.32
C ILE A 93 -5.16 -15.65 -8.27
N GLY A 94 -5.53 -16.92 -8.19
CA GLY A 94 -6.72 -17.43 -8.89
C GLY A 94 -8.03 -17.11 -8.16
N GLU A 95 -9.18 -17.43 -8.77
CA GLU A 95 -10.52 -17.11 -8.25
C GLU A 95 -10.76 -17.53 -6.79
N VAL A 96 -10.26 -18.71 -6.38
CA VAL A 96 -10.44 -19.22 -5.01
C VAL A 96 -9.71 -18.33 -4.00
N LEU A 97 -8.47 -17.93 -4.30
CA LEU A 97 -7.72 -17.02 -3.44
C LEU A 97 -8.29 -15.61 -3.50
N GLY A 98 -8.69 -15.16 -4.70
CA GLY A 98 -9.32 -13.87 -4.92
C GLY A 98 -10.56 -13.68 -4.04
N LYS A 99 -11.49 -14.64 -4.05
CA LYS A 99 -12.70 -14.59 -3.20
C LYS A 99 -12.38 -14.53 -1.70
N ARG A 100 -11.32 -15.21 -1.25
CA ARG A 100 -10.88 -15.16 0.15
C ARG A 100 -10.31 -13.79 0.49
N LEU A 101 -9.47 -13.23 -0.38
CA LEU A 101 -8.91 -11.88 -0.23
C LEU A 101 -10.01 -10.81 -0.25
N GLU A 102 -10.94 -10.88 -1.20
CA GLU A 102 -12.12 -10.01 -1.29
C GLU A 102 -12.95 -10.05 0.00
N SER A 103 -13.17 -11.24 0.57
CA SER A 103 -13.92 -11.39 1.84
C SER A 103 -13.24 -10.70 3.04
N LYS A 104 -11.94 -10.43 2.91
CA LYS A 104 -11.11 -9.72 3.90
C LYS A 104 -10.88 -8.24 3.53
N GLY A 105 -11.52 -7.76 2.46
CA GLY A 105 -11.41 -6.37 2.01
C GLY A 105 -10.28 -6.12 0.99
N PHE A 106 -9.58 -7.15 0.53
CA PHE A 106 -8.53 -7.08 -0.49
C PHE A 106 -9.08 -7.43 -1.87
N ASP A 107 -10.03 -6.63 -2.35
CA ASP A 107 -10.76 -6.82 -3.62
C ASP A 107 -10.04 -6.27 -4.85
N LYS A 108 -9.10 -5.33 -4.65
CA LYS A 108 -8.34 -4.69 -5.73
C LYS A 108 -6.86 -5.01 -5.62
N ALA A 109 -6.20 -5.10 -6.78
CA ALA A 109 -4.77 -5.38 -6.85
C ALA A 109 -3.92 -4.33 -6.09
N TYR A 110 -4.30 -3.05 -6.16
CA TYR A 110 -3.61 -1.99 -5.43
C TYR A 110 -3.73 -2.12 -3.90
N VAL A 111 -4.77 -2.78 -3.37
CA VAL A 111 -4.93 -2.96 -1.91
C VAL A 111 -3.92 -3.99 -1.41
N VAL A 112 -3.67 -5.05 -2.19
CA VAL A 112 -2.62 -6.04 -1.90
C VAL A 112 -1.22 -5.44 -2.09
N LEU A 113 -1.02 -4.63 -3.13
CA LEU A 113 0.20 -3.81 -3.26
C LEU A 113 0.39 -2.93 -2.02
N GLY A 114 -0.68 -2.30 -1.52
CA GLY A 114 -0.64 -1.51 -0.30
C GLY A 114 -0.07 -2.29 0.88
N GLN A 115 -0.55 -3.52 1.07
CA GLN A 115 -0.03 -4.40 2.12
C GLN A 115 1.44 -4.76 1.91
N PHE A 116 1.85 -5.07 0.67
CA PHE A 116 3.25 -5.34 0.35
C PHE A 116 4.16 -4.16 0.70
N LEU A 117 3.70 -2.93 0.47
CA LEU A 117 4.41 -1.70 0.83
C LEU A 117 4.45 -1.45 2.33
N VAL A 118 3.35 -1.71 3.07
CA VAL A 118 3.33 -1.64 4.55
C VAL A 118 4.34 -2.61 5.16
N LEU A 119 4.49 -3.79 4.56
CA LEU A 119 5.49 -4.79 4.93
C LEU A 119 6.90 -4.47 4.40
N LYS A 120 7.14 -3.22 3.96
CA LYS A 120 8.43 -2.75 3.47
C LYS A 120 9.01 -3.58 2.33
N LYS A 121 8.13 -4.11 1.46
CA LYS A 121 8.50 -5.02 0.36
C LYS A 121 9.24 -6.28 0.85
N ASN A 122 9.12 -6.63 2.13
CA ASN A 122 9.76 -7.82 2.70
C ASN A 122 9.07 -9.07 2.16
N GLN A 123 9.80 -9.84 1.35
CA GLN A 123 9.26 -11.00 0.66
C GLN A 123 8.80 -12.11 1.61
N GLU A 124 9.56 -12.36 2.68
CA GLU A 124 9.24 -13.41 3.65
C GLU A 124 7.95 -13.08 4.40
N LEU A 125 7.86 -11.86 4.96
CA LEU A 125 6.68 -11.38 5.67
C LEU A 125 5.44 -11.33 4.76
N PHE A 126 5.59 -10.91 3.51
CA PHE A 126 4.48 -10.86 2.58
C PHE A 126 3.99 -12.26 2.19
N VAL A 127 4.91 -13.18 1.90
CA VAL A 127 4.56 -14.57 1.57
C VAL A 127 3.85 -15.25 2.74
N GLU A 128 4.34 -15.05 3.97
CA GLU A 128 3.68 -15.55 5.19
C GLU A 128 2.29 -14.94 5.36
N TRP A 129 2.18 -13.61 5.28
CA TRP A 129 0.89 -12.91 5.36
C TRP A 129 -0.13 -13.43 4.34
N LEU A 130 0.28 -13.61 3.08
CA LEU A 130 -0.63 -14.06 2.03
C LEU A 130 -1.09 -15.51 2.24
N LYS A 131 -0.21 -16.38 2.75
CA LYS A 131 -0.54 -17.75 3.16
C LYS A 131 -1.56 -17.74 4.29
N ASP A 132 -1.33 -16.96 5.34
CA ASP A 132 -2.19 -16.94 6.51
C ASP A 132 -3.56 -16.35 6.22
N LEU A 133 -3.62 -15.28 5.41
CA LEU A 133 -4.86 -14.59 5.11
C LEU A 133 -5.74 -15.36 4.11
N SER A 134 -5.12 -15.97 3.08
CA SER A 134 -5.85 -16.55 1.94
C SER A 134 -5.70 -18.08 1.81
N GLY A 135 -4.80 -18.71 2.54
CA GLY A 135 -4.44 -20.12 2.36
C GLY A 135 -3.68 -20.39 1.06
N ALA A 136 -3.00 -19.38 0.49
CA ALA A 136 -2.15 -19.56 -0.68
C ALA A 136 -1.05 -20.60 -0.43
N ASN A 137 -0.65 -21.35 -1.45
CA ASN A 137 0.52 -22.20 -1.35
C ASN A 137 1.82 -21.41 -1.59
N ALA A 138 2.98 -22.05 -1.37
CA ALA A 138 4.28 -21.39 -1.50
C ALA A 138 4.56 -20.83 -2.90
N LYS A 139 4.08 -21.49 -3.97
CA LYS A 139 4.26 -21.03 -5.34
C LYS A 139 3.40 -19.80 -5.62
N GLN A 140 2.10 -19.88 -5.33
CA GLN A 140 1.15 -18.78 -5.51
C GLN A 140 1.60 -17.51 -4.79
N ALA A 141 2.05 -17.65 -3.55
CA ALA A 141 2.51 -16.52 -2.77
C ALA A 141 3.81 -15.90 -3.33
N LYS A 142 4.73 -16.73 -3.82
CA LYS A 142 5.97 -16.25 -4.47
C LYS A 142 5.69 -15.56 -5.80
N ASP A 143 4.83 -16.14 -6.64
CA ASP A 143 4.45 -15.56 -7.94
C ASP A 143 3.80 -14.17 -7.73
N CYS A 144 2.92 -14.05 -6.74
CA CYS A 144 2.32 -12.76 -6.36
C CYS A 144 3.36 -11.77 -5.85
N CYS A 145 4.22 -12.20 -4.93
CA CYS A 145 5.28 -11.36 -4.37
C CYS A 145 6.25 -10.84 -5.43
N GLN A 146 6.64 -11.69 -6.38
CA GLN A 146 7.53 -11.33 -7.48
C GLN A 146 6.86 -10.30 -8.40
N CYS A 147 5.60 -10.53 -8.77
CA CYS A 147 4.83 -9.60 -9.60
C CYS A 147 4.73 -8.20 -8.99
N LEU A 148 4.49 -8.12 -7.67
CA LEU A 148 4.47 -6.83 -6.95
C LEU A 148 5.84 -6.18 -6.84
N GLY A 149 6.90 -6.98 -6.65
CA GLY A 149 8.29 -6.50 -6.63
C GLY A 149 8.70 -5.89 -7.96
N GLU A 150 8.48 -6.60 -9.07
CA GLU A 150 8.78 -6.12 -10.42
C GLU A 150 8.01 -4.84 -10.76
N TRP A 151 6.74 -4.75 -10.32
CA TRP A 151 5.97 -3.53 -10.47
C TRP A 151 6.57 -2.36 -9.66
N CYS A 152 6.99 -2.61 -8.42
CA CYS A 152 7.66 -1.58 -7.61
C CYS A 152 8.95 -1.09 -8.27
N ASP A 153 9.77 -1.99 -8.80
CA ASP A 153 11.04 -1.64 -9.44
C ASP A 153 10.85 -0.77 -10.70
N GLN A 154 9.72 -0.93 -11.39
CA GLN A 154 9.41 -0.17 -12.61
C GLN A 154 8.72 1.18 -12.34
N PHE A 155 7.83 1.24 -11.35
CA PHE A 155 6.88 2.36 -11.21
C PHE A 155 6.97 3.13 -9.90
N LEU A 156 7.66 2.62 -8.87
CA LEU A 156 7.67 3.22 -7.53
C LEU A 156 8.96 3.96 -7.21
#